data_AF-A0A0F8B8D1-F1
#
_entry.id   AF-A0A0F8B8D1-F1
#
_cell.length_a   1.000
_cell.length_b   1.000
_cell.length_c   1.000
_cell.angle_alpha   90.00
_cell.angle_beta   90.00
_cell.angle_gamma   90.00
#
_symmetry.space_group_name_H-M   'P 1'
#
loop_
_entity.id
_entity.type
_entity.pdbx_description
1 polymer ?
#
loop_
_entity_poly.entity_id
_entity_poly.type
_entity_poly.pdbx_seq_one_letter_code
_entity_poly.pdbx_strand_id
1 'polypeptide(L)'
;MNAHAILTSHGWRGTGHTLHAHNDQIGIAKPLLVKHKKDNSGLGTSNIVSDQWWLSAIDEQLKGLDTTSGKPVQTVKTGMIGRLDRRVQRYSFDVVIIYKHLYIRIPSAPKKRNQR
;
A
#
# COMPACT_ATOMS: atom_id res chain seq x y z
N MET A 1 19.24 21.85 26.53
CA MET A 1 18.03 21.42 27.27
C MET A 1 17.78 19.95 26.96
N ASN A 2 17.59 19.09 27.97
CA ASN A 2 17.22 17.69 27.76
C ASN A 2 15.71 17.54 27.95
N ALA A 3 14.95 17.68 26.86
CA ALA A 3 13.48 17.62 26.90
C ALA A 3 12.97 16.25 27.36
N HIS A 4 13.67 15.17 27.01
CA HIS A 4 13.30 13.81 27.42
C HIS A 4 13.31 13.67 28.94
N ALA A 5 14.41 14.08 29.59
CA ALA A 5 14.54 14.02 31.04
C ALA A 5 13.47 14.85 31.78
N ILE A 6 13.16 16.05 31.27
CA ILE A 6 12.12 16.91 31.85
C ILE A 6 10.73 16.28 31.70
N LEU A 7 10.40 15.75 30.53
CA LEU A 7 9.09 15.14 30.30
C LEU A 7 8.91 13.88 31.17
N THR A 8 9.94 13.04 31.27
CA THR A 8 9.91 11.86 32.13
C THR A 8 9.79 12.25 33.60
N SER A 9 10.48 13.32 34.05
CA SER A 9 10.32 13.80 35.43
C SER A 9 8.91 14.34 35.73
N HIS A 10 8.18 14.75 34.69
CA HIS A 10 6.78 15.19 34.79
C HIS A 10 5.76 14.07 34.55
N GLY A 11 6.20 12.81 34.54
CA GLY A 11 5.30 11.64 34.46
C GLY A 11 5.01 11.17 33.04
N TRP A 12 5.71 11.67 32.01
CA TRP A 12 5.67 11.05 30.69
C TRP A 12 6.35 9.69 30.71
N ARG A 13 5.67 8.67 30.16
CA ARG A 13 6.11 7.27 30.14
C ARG A 13 7.29 7.00 29.21
N GLY A 14 7.67 7.96 28.36
CA GLY A 14 8.81 7.86 27.47
C GLY A 14 8.44 7.50 26.03
N THR A 15 9.48 7.24 25.23
CA THR A 15 9.36 7.08 23.77
C THR A 15 8.43 5.92 23.40
N GLY A 16 7.54 6.14 22.45
CA GLY A 16 6.52 5.15 22.04
C GLY A 16 5.16 5.36 22.71
N HIS A 17 5.09 6.18 23.77
CA HIS A 17 3.84 6.60 24.38
C HIS A 17 3.46 8.02 23.96
N THR A 18 2.16 8.31 23.99
CA THR A 18 1.69 9.70 23.85
C THR A 18 2.14 10.53 25.06
N LEU A 19 1.99 11.86 24.98
CA LEU A 19 2.21 12.75 26.12
C LEU A 19 1.18 12.56 27.25
N HIS A 20 0.15 11.75 27.03
CA HIS A 20 -0.86 11.47 28.04
C HIS A 20 -0.30 10.51 29.11
N ALA A 21 -0.61 10.81 30.37
CA ALA A 21 -0.05 10.11 31.52
C ALA A 21 -0.27 8.59 31.49
N HIS A 22 -1.44 8.12 31.03
CA HIS A 22 -1.83 6.70 31.16
C HIS A 22 -2.55 6.08 29.94
N ASN A 23 -2.75 6.83 28.86
CA ASN A 23 -3.62 6.40 27.77
C ASN A 23 -3.00 6.76 26.42
N ASP A 24 -2.59 5.74 25.67
CA ASP A 24 -1.92 5.92 24.38
C ASP A 24 -2.89 6.12 23.21
N GLN A 25 -4.19 5.95 23.44
CA GLN A 25 -5.24 6.26 22.47
C GLN A 25 -5.52 7.77 22.42
N ILE A 26 -5.09 8.53 23.43
CA ILE A 26 -5.24 9.98 23.51
C ILE A 26 -3.92 10.65 23.15
N GLY A 27 -3.85 11.22 21.95
CA GLY A 27 -2.69 11.96 21.43
C GLY A 27 -1.85 11.19 20.42
N ILE A 28 -0.72 11.77 20.04
CA ILE A 28 0.14 11.21 18.98
C ILE A 28 1.49 10.82 19.59
N ALA A 29 1.87 9.55 19.44
CA ALA A 29 3.15 9.03 19.94
C ALA A 29 4.32 9.27 18.96
N LYS A 30 4.01 9.49 17.68
CA LYS A 30 4.98 9.77 16.61
C LYS A 30 4.81 11.19 16.10
N PRO A 31 5.89 11.93 15.81
CA PRO A 31 5.78 13.25 15.22
C PRO A 31 5.02 13.22 13.89
N LEU A 32 4.21 14.24 13.65
CA LEU A 32 3.57 14.44 12.36
C LEU A 32 4.64 14.81 11.33
N LEU A 33 4.67 14.06 10.23
CA LEU A 33 5.48 14.42 9.08
C LEU A 33 4.75 15.52 8.30
N VAL A 34 5.25 16.74 8.42
CA VAL A 34 4.71 17.90 7.70
C VAL A 34 5.67 18.27 6.58
N LYS A 35 5.12 18.51 5.39
CA LYS A 35 5.90 19.00 4.26
C LYS A 35 6.28 20.46 4.51
N HIS A 36 7.57 20.74 4.55
CA HIS A 36 8.07 22.12 4.67
C HIS A 36 8.24 22.75 3.29
N LYS A 37 7.69 23.95 3.10
CA LYS A 37 7.88 24.76 1.89
C LYS A 37 9.23 25.48 1.98
N LYS A 38 10.13 25.23 1.02
CA LYS A 38 11.48 25.84 1.00
C LYS A 38 11.62 26.97 -0.02
N ASP A 39 10.64 27.13 -0.90
CA ASP A 39 10.66 28.06 -2.02
C ASP A 39 9.57 29.14 -1.90
N ASN A 40 9.61 30.12 -2.79
CA ASN A 40 8.62 31.19 -2.88
C ASN A 40 7.47 30.88 -3.87
N SER A 41 7.36 29.64 -4.34
CA SER A 41 6.28 29.25 -5.26
C SER A 41 4.90 29.40 -4.63
N GLY A 42 3.84 29.38 -5.44
CA GLY A 42 2.48 29.29 -4.91
C GLY A 42 2.23 27.99 -4.12
N LEU A 43 1.20 28.01 -3.28
CA LEU A 43 0.65 26.76 -2.72
C LEU A 43 0.10 25.91 -3.88
N GLY A 44 0.37 24.60 -3.87
CA GLY A 44 -0.06 23.70 -4.95
C GLY A 44 0.88 23.62 -6.16
N THR A 45 1.94 24.44 -6.24
CA THR A 45 2.91 24.38 -7.36
C THR A 45 3.88 23.20 -7.26
N SER A 46 4.02 22.59 -6.08
CA SER A 46 4.84 21.40 -5.94
C SER A 46 4.26 20.26 -6.77
N ASN A 47 5.06 19.59 -7.60
CA ASN A 47 4.63 18.44 -8.40
C ASN A 47 4.12 17.30 -7.50
N ILE A 48 2.81 17.30 -7.23
CA ILE A 48 2.03 16.18 -6.71
C ILE A 48 1.74 15.21 -7.88
N VAL A 49 2.71 15.01 -8.78
CA VAL A 49 2.56 14.06 -9.89
C VAL A 49 2.54 12.63 -9.35
N SER A 50 3.09 12.40 -8.14
CA SER A 50 2.95 11.13 -7.42
C SER A 50 1.52 10.88 -6.91
N ASP A 51 0.84 11.87 -6.33
CA ASP A 51 -0.44 11.62 -5.65
C ASP A 51 -1.64 11.82 -6.60
N GLN A 52 -1.38 12.34 -7.80
CA GLN A 52 -2.35 12.49 -8.89
C GLN A 52 -2.21 11.42 -9.98
N TRP A 53 -1.54 10.30 -9.68
CA TRP A 53 -1.40 9.18 -10.62
C TRP A 53 -2.75 8.69 -11.17
N TRP A 54 -3.81 8.81 -10.37
CA TRP A 54 -5.17 8.45 -10.74
C TRP A 54 -5.77 9.40 -11.79
N LEU A 55 -5.45 10.71 -11.76
CA LEU A 55 -5.91 11.68 -12.76
C LEU A 55 -5.29 11.38 -14.12
N SER A 56 -3.98 11.13 -14.16
CA SER A 56 -3.29 10.74 -15.39
C SER A 56 -3.80 9.41 -15.94
N ALA A 57 -4.14 8.47 -15.05
CA ALA A 57 -4.66 7.16 -15.41
C ALA A 57 -6.08 7.22 -16.01
N ILE A 58 -6.95 8.08 -15.45
CA ILE A 58 -8.31 8.32 -15.96
C ILE A 58 -8.27 9.10 -17.28
N ASP A 59 -7.43 10.12 -17.38
CA ASP A 59 -7.26 10.91 -18.62
C ASP A 59 -6.77 10.03 -19.78
N GLU A 60 -5.84 9.10 -19.51
CA GLU A 60 -5.37 8.12 -20.49
C GLU A 60 -6.49 7.16 -20.95
N GLN A 61 -7.40 6.77 -20.04
CA GLN A 61 -8.57 5.95 -20.40
C GLN A 61 -9.59 6.72 -21.23
N LEU A 62 -9.92 7.96 -20.84
CA LEU A 62 -10.87 8.81 -21.54
C LEU A 62 -10.42 9.11 -22.98
N LYS A 63 -9.13 9.40 -23.18
CA LYS A 63 -8.55 9.61 -24.52
C LYS A 63 -8.62 8.37 -25.41
N GLY A 64 -8.65 7.19 -24.80
CA GLY A 64 -8.82 5.93 -25.51
C GLY A 64 -10.26 5.53 -25.79
N LEU A 65 -11.25 6.35 -25.39
CA LEU A 65 -12.67 6.04 -25.57
C LEU A 65 -13.13 6.52 -26.96
N ASP A 66 -13.34 5.59 -27.88
CA ASP A 66 -13.94 5.88 -29.19
C ASP A 66 -15.47 5.70 -29.11
N THR A 67 -16.22 6.76 -29.41
CA THR A 67 -17.69 6.78 -29.37
C THR A 67 -18.33 6.88 -30.75
N THR A 68 -17.54 6.86 -31.82
CA THR A 68 -17.98 7.10 -33.20
C THR A 68 -19.03 6.09 -33.66
N SER A 69 -19.00 4.88 -33.12
CA SER A 69 -19.87 3.75 -33.52
C SER A 69 -21.17 3.63 -32.70
N GLY A 70 -21.51 4.63 -31.86
CA GLY A 70 -22.68 4.60 -30.98
C GLY A 70 -22.55 3.64 -29.77
N LYS A 71 -21.48 2.85 -29.70
CA LYS A 71 -21.07 2.06 -28.54
C LYS A 71 -19.67 2.51 -28.11
N PRO A 72 -19.45 2.83 -26.84
CA PRO A 72 -18.12 3.20 -26.36
C PRO A 72 -17.17 2.00 -26.49
N VAL A 73 -16.10 2.16 -27.29
CA VAL A 73 -15.04 1.16 -27.45
C VAL A 73 -13.75 1.71 -26.84
N GLN A 74 -13.17 0.97 -25.89
CA GLN A 74 -11.89 1.31 -25.29
C GLN A 74 -10.73 0.84 -26.17
N THR A 75 -10.07 1.78 -26.83
CA THR A 75 -8.96 1.56 -27.76
C THR A 75 -7.61 1.46 -27.04
N VAL A 76 -7.45 2.17 -25.91
CA VAL A 76 -6.22 2.14 -25.10
C VAL A 76 -6.34 1.07 -24.01
N LYS A 77 -5.69 -0.09 -24.21
CA LYS A 77 -5.67 -1.23 -23.27
C LYS A 77 -4.36 -1.37 -22.46
N THR A 78 -3.35 -0.55 -22.75
CA THR A 78 -1.98 -0.72 -22.21
C THR A 78 -1.55 0.41 -21.25
N GLY A 79 -2.44 1.36 -20.96
CA GLY A 79 -2.16 2.44 -20.02
C GLY A 79 -1.96 2.00 -18.57
N MET A 80 -1.76 2.96 -17.67
CA MET A 80 -1.43 2.71 -16.26
C MET A 80 -2.42 1.74 -15.58
N ILE A 81 -3.72 1.85 -15.91
CA ILE A 81 -4.78 0.96 -15.37
C ILE A 81 -4.70 -0.44 -15.97
N GLY A 82 -4.39 -0.59 -17.26
CA GLY A 82 -4.14 -1.89 -17.89
C GLY A 82 -2.88 -2.59 -17.34
N ARG A 83 -1.91 -1.82 -16.82
CA ARG A 83 -0.75 -2.37 -16.10
C ARG A 83 -1.08 -2.78 -14.66
N LEU A 84 -2.05 -2.15 -14.02
CA LEU A 84 -2.55 -2.54 -12.70
C LEU A 84 -3.40 -3.82 -12.77
N ASP A 85 -4.29 -3.92 -13.76
CA ASP A 85 -5.08 -5.15 -14.01
C ASP A 85 -4.17 -6.37 -14.23
N ARG A 86 -3.11 -6.22 -15.05
CA ARG A 86 -2.10 -7.28 -15.25
C ARG A 86 -1.36 -7.68 -13.97
N ARG A 87 -1.15 -6.74 -13.05
CA ARG A 87 -0.52 -7.03 -11.75
C ARG A 87 -1.49 -7.77 -10.82
N VAL A 88 -2.77 -7.39 -10.81
CA VAL A 88 -3.81 -8.10 -10.03
C VAL A 88 -4.00 -9.53 -10.53
N GLN A 89 -4.02 -9.75 -11.86
CA GLN A 89 -4.12 -11.09 -12.43
C GLN A 89 -2.95 -12.00 -12.02
N ARG A 90 -1.72 -11.48 -11.97
CA ARG A 90 -0.54 -12.23 -11.51
C ARG A 90 -0.70 -12.77 -10.08
N TYR A 91 -1.19 -11.95 -9.16
CA TYR A 91 -1.44 -12.41 -7.78
C TYR A 91 -2.51 -13.50 -7.71
N SER A 92 -3.52 -13.47 -8.60
CA SER A 92 -4.53 -14.53 -8.69
C SER A 92 -3.93 -15.86 -9.19
N PHE A 93 -3.05 -15.82 -10.20
CA PHE A 93 -2.34 -17.02 -10.68
C PHE A 93 -1.35 -17.58 -9.66
N ASP A 94 -0.60 -16.72 -8.97
CA ASP A 94 0.38 -17.17 -7.97
C ASP A 94 -0.31 -17.86 -6.79
N VAL A 95 -1.46 -17.36 -6.33
CA VAL A 95 -2.28 -18.03 -5.32
C VAL A 95 -2.77 -19.39 -5.82
N VAL A 96 -3.30 -19.49 -7.05
CA VAL A 96 -3.76 -20.76 -7.62
C VAL A 96 -2.62 -21.78 -7.81
N ILE A 97 -1.42 -21.33 -8.20
CA ILE A 97 -0.23 -22.18 -8.32
C ILE A 97 0.23 -22.68 -6.95
N ILE A 98 0.24 -21.81 -5.92
CA ILE A 98 0.59 -22.20 -4.54
C ILE A 98 -0.38 -23.27 -4.04
N TYR A 99 -1.70 -23.07 -4.21
CA TYR A 99 -2.70 -24.08 -3.81
C TYR A 99 -2.55 -25.39 -4.58
N LYS A 100 -2.27 -25.35 -5.89
CA LYS A 100 -2.08 -26.56 -6.71
C LYS A 100 -0.80 -27.33 -6.36
N HIS A 101 0.29 -26.65 -5.98
CA HIS A 101 1.54 -27.31 -5.58
C HIS A 101 1.51 -27.84 -4.14
N LEU A 102 0.70 -27.25 -3.25
CA LEU A 102 0.57 -27.72 -1.87
C LEU A 102 -0.21 -29.04 -1.78
N TYR A 103 -1.19 -29.28 -2.67
CA TYR A 103 -2.00 -30.51 -2.66
C TYR A 103 -1.32 -31.76 -3.27
N ILE A 104 -0.17 -31.63 -3.93
CA ILE A 104 0.56 -32.76 -4.54
C ILE A 104 1.60 -33.35 -3.56
N ARG A 105 1.86 -32.70 -2.43
CA ARG A 105 2.87 -33.13 -1.44
C ARG A 105 2.25 -33.82 -0.22
N ILE A 106 1.42 -34.84 -0.44
CA ILE A 106 1.09 -35.82 0.61
C ILE A 106 2.13 -36.97 0.49
N PRO A 107 3.09 -37.12 1.42
CA PRO A 107 3.97 -38.27 1.42
C PRO A 107 3.16 -39.53 1.78
N SER A 108 3.22 -40.56 0.92
CA SER A 108 2.63 -41.87 1.21
C SER A 108 3.15 -42.41 2.55
N ALA A 109 2.23 -42.85 3.41
CA ALA A 109 2.53 -43.39 4.73
C ALA A 109 3.50 -44.59 4.67
N PRO A 110 4.46 -44.70 5.61
CA PRO A 110 5.44 -45.79 5.60
C PRO A 110 4.78 -47.14 5.95
N LYS A 111 4.98 -48.16 5.11
CA LYS A 111 4.60 -49.55 5.39
C LYS A 111 5.36 -50.06 6.63
N LYS A 112 4.64 -50.45 7.68
CA LYS A 112 5.22 -51.12 8.85
C LYS A 112 5.90 -52.43 8.41
N ARG A 113 7.22 -52.51 8.64
CA ARG A 113 8.03 -53.71 8.45
C ARG A 113 7.78 -54.65 9.64
N ASN A 114 7.18 -55.81 9.36
CA ASN A 114 6.85 -56.83 10.36
C ASN A 114 8.12 -57.26 11.13
N GLN A 115 8.05 -57.17 12.46
CA GLN A 115 9.02 -57.78 13.37
C GLN A 115 8.67 -59.27 13.51
N ARG A 116 9.72 -60.09 13.54
CA ARG A 116 9.66 -61.53 13.81
C ARG A 116 9.27 -61.80 15.25
#